data_AF-A0A0R2X4G9-F1
#
_entry.id   AF-A0A0R2X4G9-F1
#
_cell.length_a   1.000
_cell.length_b   1.000
_cell.length_c   1.000
_cell.angle_alpha   90.00
_cell.angle_beta   90.00
_cell.angle_gamma   90.00
#
_symmetry.space_group_name_H-M   'P 1'
#
loop_
_entity.id
_entity.type
_entity.pdbx_description
1 polymer ?
#
loop_
_entity_poly.entity_id
_entity_poly.type
_entity_poly.pdbx_seq_one_letter_code
_entity_poly.pdbx_strand_id
1 'polypeptide(L)'
;MSAESVRKALAAAVEAIGGSQRAGQIAMAEAVANALEDRHHLLVQAGTGTGKSLAYLVPALVHGKRVLVATATLALQRQLIERDLPKVQKALEKELGRSISFAVYK
;
A
#
# COMPACT_ATOMS: atom_id res chain seq x y z
N MET A 1 11.24 -9.27 1.17
CA MET A 1 9.88 -9.28 1.74
C MET A 1 9.25 -10.60 1.36
N SER A 2 8.58 -11.30 2.27
CA SER A 2 7.84 -12.50 1.85
C SER A 2 6.48 -12.10 1.27
N ALA A 3 6.00 -12.84 0.26
CA ALA A 3 4.64 -12.66 -0.26
C ALA A 3 3.59 -12.83 0.86
N GLU A 4 3.86 -13.71 1.82
CA GLU A 4 3.02 -13.92 3.00
C GLU A 4 2.89 -12.67 3.88
N SER A 5 3.99 -11.97 4.18
CA SER A 5 3.93 -10.76 5.01
C SER A 5 3.15 -9.64 4.33
N VAL A 6 3.28 -9.52 3.00
CA VAL A 6 2.51 -8.56 2.19
C VAL A 6 1.02 -8.91 2.21
N ARG A 7 0.65 -10.18 2.00
CA ARG A 7 -0.74 -10.62 2.06
C ARG A 7 -1.38 -10.38 3.43
N LYS A 8 -0.65 -10.67 4.50
CA LYS A 8 -1.12 -10.50 5.89
C LYS A 8 -1.33 -9.02 6.22
N ALA A 9 -0.36 -8.17 5.88
CA ALA A 9 -0.50 -6.72 6.01
C ALA A 9 -1.66 -6.16 5.15
N LEU A 10 -1.85 -6.66 3.94
CA LEU A 10 -2.94 -6.24 3.07
C LEU A 10 -4.30 -6.64 3.66
N ALA A 11 -4.42 -7.85 4.19
CA ALA A 11 -5.62 -8.31 4.88
C ALA A 11 -5.97 -7.40 6.06
N ALA A 12 -5.00 -7.10 6.94
CA ALA A 12 -5.18 -6.21 8.07
C ALA A 12 -5.62 -4.79 7.65
N ALA A 13 -5.02 -4.25 6.59
CA ALA A 13 -5.39 -2.92 6.07
C ALA A 13 -6.80 -2.90 5.47
N VAL A 14 -7.21 -3.97 4.77
CA VAL A 14 -8.55 -4.09 4.18
C VAL A 14 -9.62 -4.27 5.26
N GLU A 15 -9.36 -5.08 6.28
CA GLU A 15 -10.24 -5.27 7.43
C GLU A 15 -10.45 -3.96 8.20
N ALA A 16 -9.38 -3.19 8.43
CA ALA A 16 -9.42 -1.91 9.13
C ALA A 16 -10.36 -0.87 8.50
N ILE A 17 -10.66 -1.01 7.20
CA ILE A 17 -11.57 -0.12 6.48
C ILE A 17 -12.94 -0.75 6.20
N GLY A 18 -13.23 -1.93 6.75
CA GLY A 18 -14.47 -2.68 6.50
C GLY A 18 -14.61 -3.16 5.07
N GLY A 19 -13.49 -3.38 4.37
CA GLY A 19 -13.46 -3.82 2.98
C GLY A 19 -13.37 -5.34 2.82
N SER A 20 -13.29 -5.79 1.57
CA SER A 20 -12.99 -7.18 1.20
C SER A 20 -11.83 -7.26 0.23
N GLN A 21 -10.97 -8.27 0.41
CA GLN A 21 -9.83 -8.48 -0.48
C GLN A 21 -10.31 -8.93 -1.85
N ARG A 22 -9.54 -8.56 -2.89
CA ARG A 22 -9.82 -8.93 -4.28
C ARG A 22 -8.59 -9.54 -4.92
N ALA A 23 -8.77 -10.53 -5.79
CA ALA A 23 -7.66 -11.22 -6.45
C ALA A 23 -6.68 -10.26 -7.16
N GLY A 24 -7.20 -9.29 -7.92
CA GLY A 24 -6.36 -8.29 -8.60
C GLY A 24 -5.61 -7.35 -7.65
N GLN A 25 -6.18 -7.06 -6.47
CA GLN A 25 -5.52 -6.26 -5.44
C GLN A 25 -4.34 -7.03 -4.82
N ILE A 26 -4.54 -8.32 -4.54
CA ILE A 26 -3.48 -9.21 -4.02
C ILE A 26 -2.37 -9.35 -5.07
N ALA A 27 -2.72 -9.67 -6.31
CA ALA A 27 -1.76 -9.82 -7.40
C ALA A 27 -0.93 -8.55 -7.63
N MET A 28 -1.57 -7.37 -7.60
CA MET A 28 -0.87 -6.09 -7.71
C MET A 28 0.06 -5.86 -6.51
N ALA A 29 -0.37 -6.17 -5.28
CA ALA A 29 0.46 -5.97 -4.10
C ALA A 29 1.72 -6.86 -4.10
N GLU A 30 1.57 -8.11 -4.53
CA GLU A 30 2.70 -9.03 -4.69
C GLU A 30 3.66 -8.59 -5.79
N ALA A 31 3.12 -8.15 -6.93
CA ALA A 31 3.95 -7.63 -8.02
C ALA A 31 4.74 -6.39 -7.58
N VAL A 32 4.09 -5.45 -6.88
CA VAL A 32 4.77 -4.25 -6.34
C VAL A 32 5.83 -4.64 -5.32
N ALA A 33 5.56 -5.60 -4.44
CA ALA A 33 6.53 -6.09 -3.47
C ALA A 33 7.78 -6.67 -4.16
N ASN A 34 7.56 -7.52 -5.17
CA ASN A 34 8.65 -8.11 -5.95
C ASN A 34 9.45 -7.04 -6.71
N ALA A 35 8.80 -6.06 -7.32
CA ALA A 35 9.46 -4.94 -8.00
C ALA A 35 10.34 -4.08 -7.07
N LEU A 36 9.87 -3.81 -5.84
CA LEU A 36 10.63 -3.08 -4.84
C LEU A 36 11.85 -3.85 -4.32
N GLU A 37 11.74 -5.18 -4.20
CA GLU A 37 12.82 -6.05 -3.73
C GLU A 37 13.89 -6.29 -4.79
N ASP A 38 13.46 -6.65 -6.00
CA ASP A 38 14.34 -6.99 -7.12
C ASP A 38 14.81 -5.75 -7.90
N ARG A 39 14.27 -4.56 -7.57
CA ARG A 39 14.62 -3.26 -8.17
C ARG A 39 14.41 -3.21 -9.68
N HIS A 40 13.30 -3.74 -10.17
CA HIS A 40 12.89 -3.60 -11.56
C HIS A 40 11.66 -2.71 -11.71
N HIS A 41 11.41 -2.25 -12.94
CA HIS A 41 10.21 -1.47 -13.24
C HIS A 41 9.00 -2.37 -13.43
N LEU A 42 7.88 -1.96 -12.84
CA LEU A 42 6.59 -2.65 -12.96
C LEU A 42 5.56 -1.67 -13.54
N LEU A 43 4.83 -2.12 -14.55
CA LEU A 43 3.67 -1.43 -15.09
C LEU A 43 2.41 -2.24 -14.75
N VAL A 44 1.45 -1.62 -14.07
CA VAL A 44 0.17 -2.24 -13.72
C VAL A 44 -0.99 -1.39 -14.23
N GLN A 45 -1.92 -2.02 -14.93
CA GLN A 45 -3.22 -1.43 -15.24
C GLN A 45 -4.26 -1.93 -14.23
N ALA A 46 -4.87 -1.01 -13.49
CA ALA A 46 -5.92 -1.31 -12.53
C ALA A 46 -7.10 -0.35 -12.73
N GLY A 47 -8.30 -0.90 -12.92
CA GLY A 47 -9.53 -0.12 -13.05
C GLY A 47 -9.87 0.69 -11.79
N THR A 48 -10.86 1.57 -11.89
CA THR A 48 -11.43 2.25 -10.70
C THR A 48 -12.08 1.24 -9.76
N GLY A 49 -12.13 1.56 -8.46
CA GLY A 49 -12.73 0.68 -7.45
C GLY A 49 -11.96 -0.60 -7.10
N THR A 50 -10.88 -0.94 -7.82
CA THR A 50 -10.07 -2.17 -7.62
C THR A 50 -9.28 -2.23 -6.31
N GLY A 51 -9.19 -1.12 -5.56
CA GLY A 51 -8.38 -1.04 -4.35
C GLY A 51 -6.89 -0.77 -4.62
N LYS A 52 -6.56 -0.20 -5.80
CA LYS A 52 -5.18 0.09 -6.23
C LYS A 52 -4.34 0.84 -5.20
N SER A 53 -4.93 1.77 -4.44
CA SER A 53 -4.19 2.55 -3.43
C SER A 53 -3.56 1.64 -2.38
N LEU A 54 -4.34 0.74 -1.76
CA LEU A 54 -3.79 -0.21 -0.79
C LEU A 54 -2.82 -1.19 -1.44
N ALA A 55 -3.07 -1.59 -2.69
CA ALA A 55 -2.21 -2.52 -3.40
C ALA A 55 -0.78 -2.00 -3.63
N TYR A 56 -0.55 -0.69 -3.79
CA TYR A 56 0.82 -0.15 -3.81
C TYR A 56 1.30 0.37 -2.45
N LEU A 57 0.40 0.88 -1.59
CA LEU A 57 0.80 1.44 -0.30
C LEU A 57 1.24 0.37 0.70
N VAL A 58 0.52 -0.74 0.77
CA VAL A 58 0.84 -1.82 1.72
C VAL A 58 2.22 -2.41 1.48
N PRO A 59 2.58 -2.91 0.27
CA PRO A 59 3.92 -3.43 0.04
C PRO A 59 5.01 -2.34 0.19
N ALA A 60 4.73 -1.08 -0.16
CA ALA A 60 5.65 0.03 0.10
C ALA A 60 5.92 0.23 1.61
N LEU A 61 4.90 0.08 2.45
CA LEU A 61 5.05 0.14 3.89
C LEU A 61 5.76 -1.09 4.42
N VAL A 62 5.39 -2.30 3.98
CA VAL A 62 6.06 -3.57 4.36
C VAL A 62 7.56 -3.55 4.02
N HIS A 63 7.94 -2.90 2.92
CA HIS A 63 9.33 -2.77 2.46
C HIS A 63 10.28 -2.17 3.50
N GLY A 64 9.77 -1.33 4.40
CA GLY A 64 10.55 -0.81 5.54
C GLY A 64 11.63 0.20 5.18
N LYS A 65 11.81 0.53 3.90
CA LYS A 65 12.63 1.66 3.43
C LYS A 65 11.74 2.84 3.06
N ARG A 66 12.33 4.02 2.90
CA ARG A 66 11.61 5.21 2.43
C ARG A 66 11.13 4.97 1.00
N VAL A 67 9.84 5.24 0.76
CA VAL A 67 9.20 5.14 -0.56
C VAL A 67 8.54 6.47 -0.89
N LEU A 68 8.74 6.95 -2.12
CA LEU A 68 8.04 8.11 -2.67
C LEU A 68 6.87 7.66 -3.53
N VAL A 69 5.67 8.14 -3.25
CA VAL A 69 4.49 7.92 -4.08
C VAL A 69 4.18 9.21 -4.83
N ALA A 70 4.32 9.19 -6.16
CA ALA A 70 3.94 10.28 -7.03
C ALA A 70 2.52 10.07 -7.57
N THR A 71 1.71 11.13 -7.58
CA THR A 71 0.32 11.09 -8.05
C THR A 71 0.08 12.18 -9.08
N ALA A 72 -0.86 11.96 -10.00
CA ALA A 72 -1.15 12.90 -11.09
C ALA A 72 -1.67 14.27 -10.63
N THR A 73 -2.35 14.37 -9.48
CA THR A 73 -2.96 15.62 -9.02
C THR A 73 -2.80 15.79 -7.51
N LEU A 74 -2.87 17.05 -7.04
CA LEU A 74 -2.89 17.38 -5.61
C LEU A 74 -4.09 16.76 -4.87
N ALA A 75 -5.23 16.62 -5.53
CA ALA A 75 -6.40 15.98 -4.94
C ALA A 75 -6.14 14.50 -4.61
N LEU A 76 -5.47 13.77 -5.52
CA LEU A 76 -5.07 12.39 -5.28
C LEU A 76 -4.02 12.28 -4.18
N GLN A 77 -3.05 13.21 -4.13
CA GLN A 77 -2.06 13.25 -3.05
C GLN A 77 -2.73 13.46 -1.68
N ARG A 78 -3.62 14.46 -1.57
CA ARG A 78 -4.39 14.73 -0.34
C ARG A 78 -5.21 13.53 0.07
N GLN A 79 -5.83 12.83 -0.87
CA GLN A 79 -6.56 11.60 -0.58
C GLN A 79 -5.70 10.56 0.14
N LEU A 80 -4.43 10.40 -0.25
CA LEU A 80 -3.53 9.45 0.40
C LEU A 80 -3.21 9.88 1.83
N ILE A 81 -2.81 11.14 2.02
CA ILE A 81 -2.30 11.65 3.30
C ILE A 81 -3.42 11.91 4.32
N GLU A 82 -4.56 12.42 3.89
CA GLU A 82 -5.65 12.85 4.79
C GLU A 82 -6.66 11.73 5.04
N ARG A 83 -6.72 10.71 4.18
CA ARG A 83 -7.77 9.69 4.23
C ARG A 83 -7.25 8.26 4.18
N ASP A 84 -6.54 7.88 3.12
CA ASP A 84 -6.24 6.46 2.88
C ASP A 84 -5.19 5.93 3.88
N LEU A 85 -4.08 6.64 4.10
CA LEU A 85 -3.03 6.25 5.05
C LEU A 85 -3.46 6.31 6.53
N PRO A 86 -4.10 7.40 7.03
CA PRO A 86 -4.55 7.46 8.42
C PRO A 86 -5.50 6.33 8.82
N LYS A 87 -6.35 5.86 7.89
CA LYS A 87 -7.32 4.79 8.13
C LYS A 87 -6.67 3.42 8.35
N VAL A 88 -5.51 3.17 7.73
CA VAL A 88 -4.83 1.87 7.81
C VAL A 88 -3.60 1.87 8.72
N GLN A 89 -3.12 3.04 9.12
CA GLN A 89 -1.89 3.20 9.89
C GLN A 89 -1.85 2.31 11.13
N LYS A 90 -2.83 2.43 12.03
CA LYS A 90 -2.84 1.66 13.30
C LYS A 90 -2.85 0.14 13.07
N ALA A 91 -3.62 -0.32 12.09
CA ALA A 91 -3.69 -1.74 11.76
C ALA A 91 -2.36 -2.26 11.22
N LEU A 92 -1.72 -1.48 10.34
CA LEU A 92 -0.41 -1.82 9.78
C LEU A 92 0.71 -1.71 10.82
N GLU A 93 0.69 -0.74 11.73
CA GLU A 93 1.67 -0.64 12.81
C GLU A 93 1.60 -1.85 13.76
N LYS A 94 0.37 -2.28 14.11
CA LYS A 94 0.14 -3.51 14.89
C LYS A 94 0.66 -4.75 14.16
N GLU A 95 0.36 -4.87 12.86
CA GLU A 95 0.75 -6.02 12.05
C GLU A 95 2.27 -6.08 11.79
N LEU A 96 2.91 -4.92 11.59
CA LEU A 96 4.35 -4.84 11.29
C LEU A 96 5.23 -4.72 12.54
N GLY A 97 4.65 -4.49 13.71
CA GLY A 97 5.38 -4.35 14.98
C GLY A 97 6.30 -3.12 15.02
N ARG A 98 6.00 -2.07 14.26
CA ARG A 98 6.77 -0.81 14.23
C ARG A 98 5.91 0.38 13.83
N SER A 99 6.37 1.58 14.19
CA SER A 99 5.70 2.82 13.79
C SER A 99 5.84 3.10 12.29
N ILE A 100 4.82 3.77 11.76
CA ILE A 100 4.75 4.21 10.37
C ILE A 100 4.60 5.73 10.36
N SER A 101 5.38 6.39 9.52
CA SER A 101 5.24 7.83 9.26
C SER A 101 5.08 8.10 7.77
N PHE A 102 4.35 9.16 7.46
CA PHE A 102 4.13 9.64 6.10
C PHE A 102 4.02 11.16 6.11
N ALA A 103 4.44 11.79 5.02
CA ALA A 103 4.41 13.24 4.85
C ALA A 103 4.27 13.61 3.37
N VAL A 104 3.86 14.84 3.12
CA VAL A 104 3.92 15.43 1.77
C VAL A 104 5.36 15.89 1.51
N TYR A 105 5.95 15.40 0.42
CA TYR A 105 7.23 15.89 -0.07
C TYR A 105 7.02 17.24 -0.79
N LYS A 106 7.80 18.25 -0.43
CA LYS A 106 7.75 19.63 -0.95
C LYS A 106 9.05 19.99 -1.63
#